data_AF-H2J326-F1
#
_entry.id   AF-H2J326-F1
#
_cell.length_a   1.000
_cell.length_b   1.000
_cell.length_c   1.000
_cell.angle_alpha   90.00
_cell.angle_beta   90.00
_cell.angle_gamma   90.00
#
_symmetry.space_group_name_H-M   'P 1'
#
loop_
_entity.id
_entity.type
_entity.pdbx_description
1 polymer ?
#
loop_
_entity_poly.entity_id
_entity_poly.type
_entity_poly.pdbx_seq_one_letter_code
_entity_poly.pdbx_strand_id
1 'polypeptide(L)'
;MRFRFNLERLKNLRERLEEDAKRIFLEATANRIKAEEDLIAINEKIKNENEKFIKMLSEKTLTIQEVIQWRSYLEALEEEKIKLGEIYRQKVALEEEKRQIYLEKRKDRIILEKLKERKFEEFKVEFQREENRMMDEIGIQMFYRNREK
;
A
#
# COMPACT_ATOMS: atom_id res chain seq x y z
N MET A 1 3.14 31.85 -23.74
CA MET A 1 3.40 30.43 -24.12
C MET A 1 2.89 29.52 -22.99
N ARG A 2 2.31 28.33 -23.26
CA ARG A 2 1.79 27.42 -22.20
C ARG A 2 2.63 26.15 -22.14
N PHE A 3 3.09 25.77 -20.95
CA PHE A 3 3.84 24.54 -20.72
C PHE A 3 3.03 23.30 -21.12
N ARG A 4 3.65 22.36 -21.84
CA ARG A 4 3.10 21.03 -22.12
C ARG A 4 4.12 19.97 -21.76
N PHE A 5 3.73 19.03 -20.92
CA PHE A 5 4.56 17.90 -20.56
C PHE A 5 4.30 16.73 -21.52
N ASN A 6 5.32 16.35 -22.30
CA ASN A 6 5.17 15.33 -23.36
C ASN A 6 4.82 13.93 -22.82
N LEU A 7 5.07 13.67 -21.53
CA LEU A 7 4.79 12.38 -20.89
C LEU A 7 3.54 12.40 -19.99
N GLU A 8 2.64 13.38 -20.15
CA GLU A 8 1.44 13.50 -19.31
C GLU A 8 0.55 12.24 -19.38
N ARG A 9 0.38 11.66 -20.57
CA ARG A 9 -0.39 10.41 -20.75
C ARG A 9 0.24 9.25 -19.99
N LEU A 10 1.57 9.14 -20.04
CA LEU A 10 2.30 8.09 -19.34
C LEU A 10 2.21 8.28 -17.82
N LYS A 11 2.33 9.52 -17.32
CA LYS A 11 2.12 9.83 -15.89
C LYS A 11 0.73 9.38 -15.44
N ASN A 12 -0.32 9.76 -16.17
CA ASN A 12 -1.70 9.41 -15.82
C ASN A 12 -1.97 7.89 -15.87
N LEU A 13 -1.26 7.16 -16.73
CA LEU A 13 -1.29 5.69 -16.72
C LEU A 13 -0.61 5.13 -15.47
N ARG A 14 0.57 5.64 -15.10
CA ARG A 14 1.31 5.20 -13.90
C ARG A 14 0.56 5.49 -12.61
N GLU A 15 -0.14 6.62 -12.55
CA GLU A 15 -1.00 7.00 -11.44
C GLU A 15 -2.15 6.00 -11.25
N ARG A 16 -2.84 5.62 -12.33
CA ARG A 16 -3.88 4.58 -12.27
C ARG A 16 -3.32 3.21 -11.86
N LEU A 17 -2.15 2.82 -12.38
CA LEU A 17 -1.51 1.57 -12.00
C LEU A 17 -1.09 1.55 -10.52
N GLU A 18 -0.66 2.69 -9.96
CA GLU A 18 -0.41 2.82 -8.53
C GLU A 18 -1.70 2.67 -7.72
N GLU A 19 -2.79 3.32 -8.13
CA GLU A 19 -4.09 3.23 -7.46
C GLU A 19 -4.63 1.79 -7.46
N ASP A 20 -4.54 1.09 -8.58
CA ASP A 20 -4.94 -0.32 -8.68
C ASP A 20 -4.08 -1.20 -7.77
N ALA A 21 -2.75 -1.02 -7.78
CA ALA A 21 -1.84 -1.77 -6.92
C ALA A 21 -2.10 -1.48 -5.43
N LYS A 22 -2.42 -0.23 -5.08
CA LYS A 22 -2.80 0.17 -3.72
C LYS A 22 -4.08 -0.54 -3.27
N ARG A 23 -5.10 -0.60 -4.12
CA ARG A 23 -6.35 -1.32 -3.82
C ARG A 23 -6.09 -2.80 -3.55
N ILE A 24 -5.31 -3.45 -4.41
CA ILE A 24 -4.95 -4.87 -4.27
C ILE A 24 -4.17 -5.12 -2.97
N PHE A 25 -3.22 -4.24 -2.64
CA PHE A 25 -2.48 -4.31 -1.38
C PHE A 25 -3.42 -4.20 -0.18
N LEU A 26 -4.33 -3.22 -0.16
CA LEU A 26 -5.29 -3.05 0.94
C LEU A 26 -6.22 -4.25 1.10
N GLU A 27 -6.65 -4.86 0.01
CA GLU A 27 -7.42 -6.11 0.05
C GLU A 27 -6.60 -7.26 0.65
N ALA A 28 -5.32 -7.39 0.30
CA ALA A 28 -4.43 -8.39 0.89
C ALA A 28 -4.23 -8.14 2.40
N THR A 29 -4.06 -6.89 2.83
CA THR A 29 -3.97 -6.50 4.24
C THR A 29 -5.25 -6.87 5.00
N ALA A 30 -6.43 -6.56 4.45
CA ALA A 30 -7.71 -6.92 5.08
C ALA A 30 -7.86 -8.44 5.25
N ASN A 31 -7.44 -9.21 4.23
CA ASN A 31 -7.45 -10.67 4.30
C ASN A 31 -6.45 -11.23 5.33
N ARG A 32 -5.28 -10.60 5.51
CA ARG A 32 -4.33 -10.97 6.56
C ARG A 32 -4.91 -10.69 7.95
N ILE A 33 -5.49 -9.51 8.16
CA ILE A 33 -6.13 -9.14 9.44
C ILE A 33 -7.20 -10.15 9.80
N LYS A 34 -8.07 -10.52 8.86
CA LYS A 34 -9.08 -11.55 9.11
C LYS A 34 -8.48 -12.90 9.52
N ALA A 35 -7.42 -13.35 8.83
CA ALA A 35 -6.73 -14.59 9.18
C ALA A 35 -6.04 -14.52 10.56
N GLU A 36 -5.59 -13.34 10.98
CA GLU A 36 -5.05 -13.09 12.32
C GLU A 36 -6.15 -13.18 13.38
N GLU A 37 -7.31 -12.58 13.12
CA GLU A 37 -8.49 -12.64 14.00
C GLU A 37 -8.96 -14.09 14.18
N ASP A 38 -9.02 -14.88 13.10
CA ASP A 38 -9.37 -16.31 13.14
C ASP A 38 -8.38 -17.09 14.03
N LEU A 39 -7.07 -16.77 13.94
CA LEU A 39 -6.03 -17.39 14.76
C LEU A 39 -6.14 -16.99 16.25
N ILE A 40 -6.51 -15.74 16.54
CA ILE A 40 -6.77 -15.29 17.91
C ILE A 40 -7.98 -16.02 18.47
N ALA A 41 -9.07 -16.09 17.71
CA ALA A 41 -10.31 -16.73 18.11
C ALA A 41 -10.11 -18.23 18.45
N ILE A 42 -9.34 -18.97 17.65
CA ILE A 42 -9.06 -20.39 17.96
C ILE A 42 -8.20 -20.55 19.21
N ASN A 43 -7.22 -19.66 19.44
CA ASN A 43 -6.41 -19.69 20.65
C ASN A 43 -7.23 -19.40 21.91
N GLU A 44 -8.12 -18.41 21.84
CA GLU A 44 -9.06 -18.11 22.92
C GLU A 44 -10.01 -19.27 23.19
N LYS A 45 -10.52 -19.91 22.14
CA LYS A 45 -11.36 -21.11 22.25
C LYS A 45 -10.62 -22.24 22.96
N ILE A 46 -9.40 -22.56 22.55
CA ILE A 46 -8.57 -23.59 23.19
C ILE A 46 -8.32 -23.25 24.67
N LYS A 47 -8.01 -21.99 24.98
CA LYS A 47 -7.80 -21.53 26.36
C LYS A 47 -9.06 -21.72 27.21
N ASN A 48 -10.22 -21.28 26.71
CA ASN A 48 -11.49 -21.39 27.42
C ASN A 48 -11.89 -22.86 27.66
N GLU A 49 -11.65 -23.75 26.68
CA GLU A 49 -11.92 -25.18 26.84
C GLU A 49 -10.98 -25.85 27.87
N ASN A 50 -9.72 -25.42 27.94
CA ASN A 50 -8.78 -25.82 28.99
C ASN A 50 -9.23 -25.37 30.38
N GLU A 51 -9.65 -24.11 30.52
CA GLU A 51 -10.14 -23.59 31.81
C GLU A 51 -11.39 -24.32 32.29
N LYS A 52 -12.34 -24.61 31.38
CA LYS A 52 -13.53 -25.42 31.69
C LYS A 52 -13.16 -26.82 32.18
N PHE A 53 -12.21 -27.47 31.49
CA PHE A 53 -11.78 -28.81 31.86
C PHE A 53 -11.10 -28.85 33.24
N ILE A 54 -10.21 -27.90 33.51
CA ILE A 54 -9.56 -27.78 34.84
C ILE A 54 -10.61 -27.60 35.93
N LYS A 55 -11.64 -26.78 35.68
CA LYS A 55 -12.73 -26.57 36.64
C LYS A 55 -13.51 -27.87 36.90
N MET A 56 -13.92 -28.57 35.85
CA MET A 56 -14.64 -29.85 35.98
C MET A 56 -13.79 -30.92 36.70
N LEU A 57 -12.48 -30.94 36.44
CA LEU A 57 -11.54 -31.82 37.13
C LEU A 57 -11.46 -31.52 38.62
N SER A 58 -11.41 -30.23 38.98
CA SER A 58 -11.37 -29.79 40.39
C SER A 58 -12.67 -30.13 41.15
N GLU A 59 -13.81 -30.13 40.46
CA GLU A 59 -15.12 -30.46 41.00
C GLU A 59 -15.37 -31.98 41.08
N LYS A 60 -14.44 -32.81 40.58
CA LYS A 60 -14.54 -34.29 40.49
C LYS A 60 -15.82 -34.76 39.76
N THR A 61 -16.30 -33.96 38.82
CA THR A 61 -17.53 -34.24 38.06
C THR A 61 -17.28 -35.00 36.75
N LEU A 62 -16.03 -35.31 36.43
CA LEU A 62 -15.63 -35.96 35.17
C LEU A 62 -15.57 -37.49 35.26
N THR A 63 -16.16 -38.12 34.26
CA THR A 63 -15.98 -39.53 33.92
C THR A 63 -14.77 -39.73 32.98
N ILE A 64 -14.24 -40.95 32.94
CA ILE A 64 -13.13 -41.31 32.04
C ILE A 64 -13.50 -41.06 30.56
N GLN A 65 -14.75 -41.32 30.18
CA GLN A 65 -15.21 -41.14 28.82
C GLN A 65 -15.24 -39.68 28.40
N GLU A 66 -15.64 -38.78 29.29
CA GLU A 66 -15.61 -37.32 29.06
C GLU A 66 -14.16 -36.81 28.90
N VAL A 67 -13.21 -37.36 29.66
CA VAL A 67 -11.79 -37.02 29.51
C VAL A 67 -11.26 -37.41 28.12
N ILE A 68 -11.62 -38.60 27.63
CA ILE A 68 -11.21 -39.08 26.29
C ILE A 68 -11.82 -38.20 25.19
N GLN A 69 -13.11 -37.86 25.31
CA GLN A 69 -13.80 -36.98 24.36
C GLN A 69 -13.17 -35.59 24.35
N TRP A 70 -12.89 -35.03 25.52
CA TRP A 70 -12.27 -33.72 25.65
C TRP A 70 -10.88 -33.69 25.02
N ARG A 71 -10.05 -34.72 25.24
CA ARG A 71 -8.74 -34.83 24.60
C ARG A 71 -8.84 -34.87 23.08
N SER A 72 -9.76 -35.68 22.54
CA SER A 72 -9.97 -35.80 21.10
C SER A 72 -10.42 -34.46 20.49
N TYR A 73 -11.28 -33.73 21.21
CA TYR A 73 -11.74 -32.42 20.79
C TYR A 73 -10.62 -31.36 20.80
N LEU A 74 -9.78 -31.34 21.85
CA LEU A 74 -8.61 -30.48 21.88
C LEU A 74 -7.62 -30.77 20.75
N GLU A 75 -7.37 -32.05 20.46
CA GLU A 75 -6.49 -32.44 19.35
C GLU A 75 -7.02 -31.87 18.02
N ALA A 76 -8.34 -31.94 17.78
CA ALA A 76 -8.96 -31.33 16.61
C ALA A 76 -8.83 -29.80 16.57
N LEU A 77 -8.95 -29.11 17.72
CA LEU A 77 -8.76 -27.65 17.79
C LEU A 77 -7.30 -27.24 17.54
N GLU A 78 -6.33 -28.03 18.03
CA GLU A 78 -4.91 -27.75 17.79
C GLU A 78 -4.55 -27.99 16.30
N GLU A 79 -5.12 -29.02 15.66
CA GLU A 79 -5.00 -29.21 14.21
C GLU A 79 -5.61 -28.05 13.42
N GLU A 80 -6.77 -27.54 13.84
CA GLU A 80 -7.41 -26.36 13.24
C GLU A 80 -6.53 -25.13 13.38
N LYS A 81 -5.95 -24.89 14.56
CA LYS A 81 -5.00 -23.80 14.81
C LYS A 81 -3.76 -23.90 13.94
N ILE A 82 -3.21 -25.09 13.71
CA ILE A 82 -2.06 -25.29 12.81
C ILE A 82 -2.44 -24.85 11.38
N LYS A 83 -3.60 -25.28 10.88
CA LYS A 83 -4.11 -24.91 9.55
C LYS A 83 -4.32 -23.40 9.43
N LEU A 84 -4.96 -22.77 10.42
CA LEU A 84 -5.14 -21.32 10.45
C LEU A 84 -3.80 -20.58 10.50
N GLY A 85 -2.82 -21.12 11.22
CA GLY A 85 -1.46 -20.57 11.27
C GLY A 85 -0.75 -20.63 9.91
N GLU A 86 -0.95 -21.70 9.13
CA GLU A 86 -0.45 -21.79 7.75
C GLU A 86 -1.12 -20.77 6.83
N ILE A 87 -2.45 -20.65 6.92
CA ILE A 87 -3.22 -19.65 6.16
C ILE A 87 -2.71 -18.25 6.48
N TYR A 88 -2.56 -17.91 7.76
CA TYR A 88 -2.04 -16.62 8.19
C TYR A 88 -0.66 -16.34 7.59
N ARG A 89 0.27 -17.30 7.66
CA ARG A 89 1.62 -17.16 7.05
C ARG A 89 1.55 -16.89 5.55
N GLN A 90 0.67 -17.60 4.83
CA GLN A 90 0.46 -17.37 3.39
C GLN A 90 -0.10 -15.96 3.12
N LYS A 91 -1.04 -15.48 3.94
CA LYS A 91 -1.59 -14.12 3.81
C LYS A 91 -0.56 -13.03 4.10
N VAL A 92 0.31 -13.23 5.10
CA VAL A 92 1.45 -12.33 5.38
C VAL A 92 2.39 -12.25 4.18
N ALA A 93 2.78 -13.41 3.61
CA ALA A 93 3.67 -13.44 2.45
C ALA A 93 3.05 -12.74 1.23
N LEU A 94 1.75 -12.98 1.00
CA LEU A 94 1.00 -12.34 -0.09
C LEU A 94 0.88 -10.83 0.12
N GLU A 95 0.58 -10.38 1.35
CA GLU A 95 0.53 -8.94 1.66
C GLU A 95 1.87 -8.27 1.35
N GLU A 96 2.99 -8.86 1.77
CA GLU A 96 4.31 -8.29 1.51
C GLU A 96 4.62 -8.24 0.01
N GLU A 97 4.28 -9.29 -0.74
CA GLU A 97 4.40 -9.28 -2.20
C GLU A 97 3.62 -8.11 -2.83
N LYS A 98 2.35 -7.93 -2.43
CA LYS A 98 1.52 -6.83 -2.97
C LYS A 98 2.01 -5.47 -2.52
N ARG A 99 2.57 -5.37 -1.31
CA ARG A 99 3.20 -4.15 -0.80
C ARG A 99 4.39 -3.75 -1.66
N GLN A 100 5.27 -4.68 -2.01
CA GLN A 100 6.41 -4.40 -2.88
C GLN A 100 5.97 -3.92 -4.26
N ILE A 101 4.98 -4.58 -4.87
CA ILE A 101 4.42 -4.15 -6.16
C ILE A 101 3.87 -2.73 -6.07
N TYR A 102 3.10 -2.39 -5.03
CA TYR A 102 2.59 -1.03 -4.83
C TYR A 102 3.73 -0.01 -4.70
N LEU A 103 4.77 -0.31 -3.92
CA LEU A 103 5.92 0.58 -3.75
C LEU A 103 6.67 0.82 -5.06
N GLU A 104 6.82 -0.20 -5.90
CA GLU A 104 7.39 -0.05 -7.24
C GLU A 104 6.54 0.85 -8.13
N LYS A 105 5.21 0.63 -8.20
CA LYS A 105 4.33 1.49 -9.01
C LYS A 105 4.32 2.94 -8.53
N ARG A 106 4.34 3.14 -7.21
CA ARG A 106 4.47 4.48 -6.61
C ARG A 106 5.79 5.14 -6.96
N LYS A 107 6.90 4.39 -6.93
CA LYS A 107 8.22 4.91 -7.36
C LYS A 107 8.19 5.35 -8.81
N ASP A 108 7.62 4.54 -9.71
CA ASP A 108 7.48 4.87 -11.13
C ASP A 108 6.68 6.16 -11.35
N ARG A 109 5.58 6.37 -10.61
CA ARG A 109 4.79 7.61 -10.67
C ARG A 109 5.61 8.81 -10.20
N ILE A 110 6.28 8.71 -9.05
CA ILE A 110 7.08 9.79 -8.45
C ILE A 110 8.21 10.23 -9.39
N ILE A 111 8.84 9.30 -10.11
CA ILE A 111 9.90 9.63 -11.09
C ILE A 111 9.34 10.57 -12.18
N LEU A 112 8.14 10.28 -12.69
CA LEU A 112 7.51 11.11 -13.72
C LEU A 112 7.04 12.47 -13.19
N GLU A 113 6.58 12.53 -11.93
CA GLU A 113 6.25 13.80 -11.27
C GLU A 113 7.48 14.69 -11.15
N LYS A 114 8.59 14.16 -10.63
CA LYS A 114 9.86 14.91 -10.52
C LYS A 114 10.39 15.36 -11.88
N LEU A 115 10.25 14.52 -12.92
CA LEU A 115 10.64 14.88 -14.27
C LEU A 115 9.78 16.03 -14.81
N LYS A 116 8.47 16.02 -14.55
CA LYS A 116 7.54 17.09 -14.94
C LYS A 116 7.89 18.41 -14.24
N GLU A 117 8.16 18.37 -12.94
CA GLU A 117 8.58 19.52 -12.15
C GLU A 117 9.85 20.14 -12.72
N ARG A 118 10.89 19.34 -12.95
CA ARG A 118 12.14 19.80 -13.56
C ARG A 118 11.92 20.41 -14.95
N LYS A 119 11.12 19.76 -15.81
CA LYS A 119 10.81 20.28 -17.15
C LYS A 119 10.03 21.59 -17.10
N PHE A 120 9.21 21.78 -16.08
CA PHE A 120 8.48 23.01 -15.87
C PHE A 120 9.39 24.15 -15.40
N GLU A 121 10.38 23.86 -14.54
CA GLU A 121 11.40 24.83 -14.15
C GLU A 121 12.26 25.25 -15.35
N GLU A 122 12.72 24.29 -16.16
CA GLU A 122 13.45 24.56 -17.41
C GLU A 122 12.64 25.48 -18.35
N PHE A 123 11.35 25.19 -18.55
CA PHE A 123 10.45 26.03 -19.33
C PHE A 123 10.31 27.46 -18.78
N LYS A 124 10.20 27.63 -17.46
CA LYS A 124 10.12 28.97 -16.85
C LYS A 124 11.38 29.80 -17.12
N VAL A 125 12.55 29.19 -17.01
CA VAL A 125 13.83 29.86 -17.26
C VAL A 125 13.94 30.28 -18.73
N GLU A 126 13.56 29.41 -19.65
CA GLU A 126 13.56 29.73 -21.09
C GLU A 126 12.55 30.83 -21.42
N PHE A 127 11.34 30.76 -20.87
CA PHE A 127 10.30 31.76 -21.07
C PHE A 127 10.75 33.15 -20.59
N GLN A 128 11.37 33.22 -19.41
CA GLN A 128 11.89 34.49 -18.88
C GLN A 128 13.04 35.05 -19.74
N ARG A 129 13.90 34.17 -20.29
CA ARG A 129 14.97 34.57 -21.23
C ARG A 129 14.42 35.08 -22.55
N GLU A 130 13.32 34.52 -23.06
CA GLU A 130 12.64 35.02 -24.25
C GLU A 130 11.96 36.37 -24.00
N GLU A 131 11.26 36.54 -22.88
CA GLU A 131 10.64 37.81 -22.51
C GLU A 131 11.67 38.93 -22.39
N ASN A 132 12.80 38.67 -21.72
CA ASN A 132 13.88 39.65 -21.59
C ASN A 132 14.46 40.04 -22.95
N ARG A 133 14.73 39.07 -23.85
CA ARG A 133 15.20 39.36 -25.21
C ARG A 133 14.21 40.23 -25.99
N MET A 134 12.91 39.93 -25.87
CA MET A 134 11.87 40.70 -26.54
C MET A 134 11.80 42.15 -26.00
N MET A 135 11.96 42.34 -24.68
CA MET A 135 12.03 43.69 -24.09
C MET A 135 13.26 44.46 -24.55
N ASP A 136 14.43 43.82 -24.62
CA ASP A 136 15.67 44.43 -25.09
C ASP A 136 15.54 44.87 -26.56
N GLU A 137 14.98 44.01 -27.42
CA GLU A 137 14.71 44.33 -28.83
C GLU A 137 13.77 45.54 -28.98
N ILE A 138 12.69 45.58 -28.20
CA ILE A 138 11.76 46.73 -28.19
C ILE A 138 12.48 48.00 -27.73
N GLY A 139 13.30 47.91 -26.67
CA GLY A 139 14.08 49.03 -26.15
C GLY A 139 15.06 49.60 -27.17
N ILE A 140 15.76 48.72 -27.90
CA ILE A 140 16.66 49.09 -29.00
C ILE A 140 15.88 49.79 -30.13
N GLN A 141 14.75 49.22 -30.57
CA GLN A 141 13.92 49.84 -31.62
C GLN A 141 13.40 51.22 -31.22
N MET A 142 12.95 51.39 -29.97
CA MET A 142 12.50 52.69 -29.45
C MET A 142 13.65 53.71 -29.40
N PHE A 143 14.84 53.28 -29.00
CA PHE A 143 16.03 54.13 -28.98
C PHE A 143 16.41 54.64 -30.38
N TYR A 144 16.45 53.76 -31.38
CA TYR A 144 16.71 54.15 -32.77
C TYR A 144 15.64 55.12 -33.30
N ARG A 145 14.36 54.84 -33.05
CA ARG A 145 13.25 55.70 -33.48
C ARG A 145 13.31 57.12 -32.88
N ASN A 146 13.83 57.27 -31.67
CA ASN A 146 13.99 58.56 -31.02
C ASN A 146 15.24 59.33 -31.48
N ARG A 147 16.22 58.66 -32.11
CA ARG A 147 17.42 59.30 -32.68
C ARG A 147 17.26 59.77 -34.12
N GLU A 148 16.29 59.24 -34.86
CA GLU A 148 15.97 59.64 -36.24
C GLU A 148 14.98 60.82 -36.32
N LYS A 149 14.55 61.35 -35.18
CA LYS A 149 13.78 62.60 -35.05
C LYS A 149 14.67 63.73 -34.55
#